data_AF-A0A2D6E2I7-F1
#
_entry.id   AF-A0A2D6E2I7-F1
#
_cell.length_a   1.000
_cell.length_b   1.000
_cell.length_c   1.000
_cell.angle_alpha   90.00
_cell.angle_beta   90.00
_cell.angle_gamma   90.00
#
_symmetry.space_group_name_H-M   'P 1'
#
loop_
_entity.id
_entity.type
_entity.pdbx_description
1 polymer ?
#
loop_
_entity_poly.entity_id
_entity_poly.type
_entity_poly.pdbx_seq_one_letter_code
_entity_poly.pdbx_strand_id
1 'polypeptide(L)'
;MGELIERLERFKKDYIDPPEMTTIEQHDTGWVYNQLRDAGFYGPGMKRLHLDSKYWACSKKEFQDWIKWDWTNKKKYISEQYDCDNFAFSFKARCDRKIGINAVALIIDYSGGHAYNLVCFTDAQAELYEPQSDRFVPVGEGKSKTEVYKMDSGYIIL
;
A
#
# COMPACT_ATOMS: atom_id res chain seq x y z
N MET A 1 -27.86 -13.32 26.52
CA MET A 1 -26.46 -12.94 26.87
C MET A 1 -25.45 -13.50 25.86
N GLY A 2 -25.57 -14.77 25.43
CA GLY A 2 -24.71 -15.35 24.39
C GLY A 2 -24.72 -14.59 23.05
N GLU A 3 -25.90 -14.24 22.52
CA GLU A 3 -26.00 -13.51 21.25
C GLU A 3 -25.30 -12.13 21.27
N LEU A 4 -25.36 -11.40 22.40
CA LEU A 4 -24.68 -10.10 22.53
C LEU A 4 -23.16 -10.28 22.50
N ILE A 5 -22.64 -11.29 23.19
CA ILE A 5 -21.21 -11.61 23.20
C ILE A 5 -20.75 -11.99 21.79
N GLU A 6 -21.48 -12.85 21.09
CA GLU A 6 -21.15 -13.23 19.71
C GLU A 6 -21.12 -12.02 18.75
N ARG A 7 -22.06 -11.08 18.90
CA ARG A 7 -22.07 -9.85 18.09
C ARG A 7 -20.89 -8.93 18.43
N LEU A 8 -20.51 -8.82 19.70
CA LEU A 8 -19.36 -8.02 20.15
C LEU A 8 -18.05 -8.63 19.67
N GLU A 9 -17.89 -9.94 19.76
CA GLU A 9 -16.74 -10.69 19.23
C GLU A 9 -16.60 -10.47 17.72
N ARG A 10 -17.71 -10.59 16.98
CA ARG A 10 -17.73 -10.31 15.53
C ARG A 10 -17.38 -8.86 15.23
N PHE A 11 -17.95 -7.90 15.96
CA PHE A 11 -17.62 -6.49 15.78
C PHE A 11 -16.13 -6.22 16.05
N LYS A 12 -15.57 -6.81 17.12
CA LYS A 12 -14.16 -6.64 17.44
C LYS A 12 -13.28 -7.18 16.31
N LYS A 13 -13.55 -8.38 15.82
CA LYS A 13 -12.83 -8.98 14.71
C LYS A 13 -12.94 -8.18 13.41
N ASP A 14 -14.15 -7.75 13.06
CA ASP A 14 -14.40 -7.12 11.76
C ASP A 14 -13.99 -5.63 11.77
N TYR A 15 -13.93 -4.97 12.94
CA TYR A 15 -13.81 -3.51 13.05
C TYR A 15 -12.68 -2.99 13.96
N ILE A 16 -12.13 -3.81 14.87
CA ILE A 16 -11.15 -3.37 15.87
C ILE A 16 -9.80 -4.05 15.68
N ASP A 17 -9.81 -5.37 15.61
CA ASP A 17 -8.62 -6.21 15.59
C ASP A 17 -8.25 -6.53 14.13
N PRO A 18 -7.09 -6.06 13.64
CA PRO A 18 -6.62 -6.42 12.30
C PRO A 18 -6.31 -7.93 12.22
N PRO A 19 -6.18 -8.49 11.00
CA PRO A 19 -5.71 -9.87 10.85
C PRO A 19 -4.35 -10.06 11.54
N GLU A 20 -4.14 -11.26 12.05
CA GLU A 20 -2.86 -11.67 12.61
C GLU A 20 -1.82 -11.78 11.50
N MET A 21 -0.63 -11.23 11.75
CA MET A 21 0.48 -11.17 10.80
C MET A 21 1.62 -12.06 11.30
N THR A 22 1.73 -13.26 10.76
CA THR A 22 2.70 -14.29 11.18
C THR A 22 3.95 -14.35 10.32
N THR A 23 3.94 -13.67 9.16
CA THR A 23 5.02 -13.69 8.17
C THR A 23 5.86 -12.41 8.14
N ILE A 24 5.83 -11.62 9.22
CA ILE A 24 6.57 -10.35 9.28
C ILE A 24 8.08 -10.62 9.34
N GLU A 25 8.82 -10.06 8.39
CA GLU A 25 10.27 -10.09 8.33
C GLU A 25 10.85 -8.68 8.25
N GLN A 26 12.02 -8.47 8.87
CA GLN A 26 12.76 -7.22 8.82
C GLN A 26 13.83 -7.28 7.73
N HIS A 27 13.88 -6.26 6.89
CA HIS A 27 14.82 -6.09 5.80
C HIS A 27 15.51 -4.72 5.85
N ASP A 28 16.58 -4.56 5.05
CA ASP A 28 17.35 -3.32 4.94
C ASP A 28 17.03 -2.54 3.66
N THR A 29 17.67 -1.38 3.51
CA THR A 29 17.54 -0.50 2.33
C THR A 29 17.95 -1.20 1.02
N GLY A 30 18.91 -2.12 1.07
CA GLY A 30 19.39 -2.86 -0.09
C GLY A 30 18.36 -3.88 -0.60
N TRP A 31 17.67 -4.57 0.31
CA TRP A 31 16.55 -5.44 -0.03
C TRP A 31 15.43 -4.68 -0.74
N VAL A 32 15.01 -3.52 -0.20
CA VAL A 32 13.99 -2.68 -0.88
C VAL A 32 14.48 -2.23 -2.25
N TYR A 33 15.74 -1.82 -2.36
CA TYR A 33 16.29 -1.41 -3.65
C TYR A 33 16.18 -2.53 -4.69
N ASN A 34 16.52 -3.76 -4.32
CA ASN A 34 16.39 -4.92 -5.20
C ASN A 34 14.92 -5.21 -5.54
N GLN A 35 14.00 -5.16 -4.57
CA GLN A 35 12.55 -5.30 -4.82
C GLN A 35 12.05 -4.32 -5.88
N LEU A 36 12.40 -3.04 -5.76
CA LEU A 36 11.99 -2.00 -6.70
C LEU A 36 12.63 -2.17 -8.08
N ARG A 37 13.92 -2.53 -8.12
CA ARG A 37 14.66 -2.75 -9.37
C ARG A 37 14.10 -3.97 -10.11
N ASP A 38 13.92 -5.09 -9.42
CA ASP A 38 13.53 -6.36 -10.02
C ASP A 38 12.07 -6.36 -10.47
N ALA A 39 11.22 -5.56 -9.82
CA ALA A 39 9.85 -5.28 -10.27
C ALA A 39 9.77 -4.20 -11.38
N GLY A 40 10.89 -3.60 -11.78
CA GLY A 40 10.94 -2.61 -12.87
C GLY A 40 10.43 -1.21 -12.49
N PHE A 41 10.30 -0.89 -11.20
CA PHE A 41 9.82 0.42 -10.73
C PHE A 41 10.92 1.47 -10.57
N TYR A 42 12.18 1.05 -10.67
CA TYR A 42 13.33 1.94 -10.54
C TYR A 42 13.84 2.35 -11.93
N GLY A 43 13.51 3.58 -12.35
CA GLY A 43 13.90 4.17 -13.64
C GLY A 43 14.50 5.57 -13.49
N PRO A 44 15.08 6.16 -14.56
CA PRO A 44 15.81 7.43 -14.48
C PRO A 44 14.96 8.62 -14.01
N GLY A 45 13.64 8.59 -14.22
CA GLY A 45 12.73 9.64 -13.75
C GLY A 45 12.05 9.38 -12.41
N MET A 46 12.11 8.15 -11.88
CA MET A 46 11.56 7.82 -10.56
C MET A 46 12.65 7.85 -9.50
N LYS A 47 12.54 8.78 -8.55
CA LYS A 47 13.52 8.96 -7.49
C LYS A 47 13.03 8.32 -6.20
N ARG A 48 13.84 7.45 -5.60
CA ARG A 48 13.55 6.93 -4.26
C ARG A 48 14.00 7.93 -3.19
N LEU A 49 13.08 8.28 -2.29
CA LEU A 49 13.37 8.95 -1.03
C LEU A 49 13.22 7.90 0.08
N HIS A 50 14.33 7.50 0.69
CA HIS A 50 14.28 6.56 1.81
C HIS A 50 14.03 7.33 3.11
N LEU A 51 13.01 6.94 3.87
CA LEU A 51 12.71 7.55 5.17
C LEU A 51 13.24 6.72 6.34
N ASP A 52 13.45 5.43 6.11
CA ASP A 52 13.91 4.45 7.09
C ASP A 52 15.18 3.70 6.63
N SER A 53 15.84 3.05 7.59
CA SER A 53 16.94 2.09 7.33
C SER A 53 16.51 0.63 7.51
N LYS A 54 15.32 0.40 8.06
CA LYS A 54 14.76 -0.92 8.35
C LYS A 54 13.32 -0.95 7.86
N TYR A 55 12.97 -2.06 7.21
CA TYR A 55 11.67 -2.25 6.58
C TYR A 55 11.05 -3.56 7.04
N TRP A 56 9.84 -3.49 7.57
CA TRP A 56 9.04 -4.66 7.95
C TRP A 56 8.07 -4.95 6.83
N ALA A 57 8.18 -6.13 6.25
CA ALA A 57 7.33 -6.64 5.18
C ALA A 57 6.67 -7.95 5.62
N CYS A 58 5.62 -8.36 4.94
CA CYS A 58 4.97 -9.65 5.14
C CYS A 58 4.73 -10.35 3.80
N SER A 59 4.20 -11.57 3.86
CA SER A 59 3.76 -12.30 2.67
C SER A 59 2.63 -11.58 1.95
N LYS A 60 2.56 -11.76 0.63
CA LYS A 60 1.50 -11.20 -0.19
C LYS A 60 0.11 -11.64 0.27
N LYS A 61 -0.03 -12.89 0.70
CA LYS A 61 -1.30 -13.43 1.20
C LYS A 61 -1.77 -12.68 2.44
N GLU A 62 -0.93 -12.52 3.46
CA GLU A 62 -1.31 -11.79 4.68
C GLU A 62 -1.61 -10.32 4.38
N PHE A 63 -0.84 -9.69 3.48
CA PHE A 63 -1.13 -8.33 3.05
C PHE A 63 -2.48 -8.21 2.32
N GLN A 64 -2.87 -9.20 1.53
CA GLN A 64 -4.21 -9.26 0.92
C GLN A 64 -5.32 -9.44 1.97
N ASP A 65 -5.06 -10.21 3.03
CA ASP A 65 -6.01 -10.35 4.13
C ASP A 65 -6.13 -9.03 4.93
N TRP A 66 -5.04 -8.28 5.08
CA TRP A 66 -5.06 -6.90 5.58
C TRP A 66 -5.90 -5.97 4.70
N ILE A 67 -5.70 -5.98 3.38
CA ILE A 67 -6.46 -5.15 2.44
C ILE A 67 -7.97 -5.38 2.57
N LYS A 68 -8.41 -6.64 2.70
CA LYS A 68 -9.84 -6.97 2.87
C LYS A 68 -10.43 -6.39 4.17
N TRP A 69 -9.62 -6.32 5.22
CA TRP A 69 -10.02 -5.77 6.52
C TRP A 69 -9.94 -4.25 6.55
N ASP A 70 -9.00 -3.66 5.82
CA ASP A 70 -8.80 -2.23 5.75
C ASP A 70 -10.00 -1.51 5.08
N TRP A 71 -10.30 -0.29 5.54
CA TRP A 71 -11.44 0.49 5.02
C TRP A 71 -11.01 1.79 4.34
N THR A 72 -9.75 1.89 3.90
CA THR A 72 -9.31 3.08 3.18
C THR A 72 -10.18 3.31 1.94
N ASN A 73 -10.57 2.26 1.23
CA ASN A 73 -11.49 2.32 0.10
C ASN A 73 -12.94 2.75 0.42
N LYS A 74 -13.36 2.70 1.69
CA LYS A 74 -14.71 3.13 2.10
C LYS A 74 -14.81 4.63 2.29
N LYS A 75 -13.69 5.34 2.27
CA LYS A 75 -13.68 6.79 2.29
C LYS A 75 -14.19 7.36 0.97
N LYS A 76 -14.85 8.51 1.07
CA LYS A 76 -15.38 9.22 -0.10
C LYS A 76 -14.27 10.08 -0.70
N TYR A 77 -14.09 9.96 -2.01
CA TYR A 77 -13.26 10.90 -2.77
C TYR A 77 -13.89 12.29 -2.74
N ILE A 78 -13.10 13.29 -2.38
CA ILE A 78 -13.46 14.71 -2.42
C ILE A 78 -12.29 15.44 -3.06
N SER A 79 -12.50 15.97 -4.26
CA SER A 79 -11.45 16.68 -5.01
C SER A 79 -10.75 17.73 -4.13
N GLU A 80 -9.42 17.73 -4.12
CA GLU A 80 -8.55 18.68 -3.41
C GLU A 80 -8.65 18.66 -1.87
N GLN A 81 -9.53 17.83 -1.28
CA GLN A 81 -9.69 17.70 0.17
C GLN A 81 -9.37 16.30 0.68
N TYR A 82 -9.76 15.30 -0.10
CA TYR A 82 -9.53 13.89 0.14
C TYR A 82 -9.47 13.17 -1.21
N ASP A 83 -8.39 13.43 -1.95
CA ASP A 83 -8.16 12.85 -3.26
C ASP A 83 -7.02 11.80 -3.23
N CYS A 84 -6.50 11.45 -4.39
CA CYS A 84 -5.53 10.38 -4.60
C CYS A 84 -4.38 10.38 -3.58
N ASP A 85 -3.79 11.54 -3.28
CA ASP A 85 -2.67 11.63 -2.34
C ASP A 85 -3.10 11.29 -0.92
N ASN A 86 -4.27 11.75 -0.48
CA ASN A 86 -4.82 11.52 0.85
C ASN A 86 -5.18 10.05 1.05
N PHE A 87 -5.66 9.36 0.02
CA PHE A 87 -5.84 7.91 0.07
C PHE A 87 -4.50 7.19 0.24
N ALA A 88 -3.49 7.54 -0.55
CA ALA A 88 -2.17 6.90 -0.50
C ALA A 88 -1.44 7.13 0.83
N PHE A 89 -1.51 8.36 1.37
CA PHE A 89 -1.01 8.70 2.71
C PHE A 89 -1.75 7.92 3.80
N SER A 90 -3.08 7.89 3.74
CA SER A 90 -3.89 7.21 4.75
C SER A 90 -3.63 5.70 4.77
N PHE A 91 -3.49 5.08 3.61
CA PHE A 91 -3.20 3.65 3.52
C PHE A 91 -1.83 3.32 4.13
N LYS A 92 -0.76 4.06 3.74
CA LYS A 92 0.58 3.89 4.32
C LYS A 92 0.57 4.06 5.84
N ALA A 93 -0.08 5.12 6.34
CA ALA A 93 -0.17 5.38 7.78
C ALA A 93 -0.95 4.30 8.54
N ARG A 94 -1.95 3.68 7.90
CA ARG A 94 -2.72 2.58 8.50
C ARG A 94 -1.92 1.28 8.55
N CYS A 95 -1.15 0.97 7.51
CA CYS A 95 -0.24 -0.18 7.51
C CYS A 95 0.73 -0.10 8.69
N ASP A 96 1.39 1.04 8.86
CA ASP A 96 2.29 1.30 9.98
C ASP A 96 1.59 1.14 11.34
N ARG A 97 0.49 1.88 11.55
CA ARG A 97 -0.17 1.95 12.86
C ARG A 97 -0.93 0.70 13.28
N LYS A 98 -1.38 -0.14 12.34
CA LYS A 98 -2.25 -1.28 12.64
C LYS A 98 -1.55 -2.62 12.54
N ILE A 99 -0.63 -2.78 11.59
CA ILE A 99 0.05 -4.06 11.35
C ILE A 99 1.58 -3.95 11.43
N GLY A 100 2.13 -2.76 11.71
CA GLY A 100 3.58 -2.57 11.87
C GLY A 100 4.37 -2.77 10.57
N ILE A 101 3.73 -2.62 9.41
CA ILE A 101 4.35 -2.80 8.09
C ILE A 101 4.65 -1.42 7.50
N ASN A 102 5.94 -1.08 7.41
CA ASN A 102 6.41 0.16 6.77
C ASN A 102 6.99 -0.07 5.36
N ALA A 103 7.08 -1.32 4.87
CA ALA A 103 7.48 -1.67 3.50
C ALA A 103 6.40 -1.36 2.42
N VAL A 104 5.64 -0.28 2.64
CA VAL A 104 4.59 0.26 1.79
C VAL A 104 4.96 1.70 1.40
N ALA A 105 5.26 1.94 0.12
CA ALA A 105 5.68 3.24 -0.38
C ALA A 105 4.48 4.12 -0.68
N LEU A 106 4.68 5.44 -0.56
CA LEU A 106 3.86 6.44 -1.23
C LEU A 106 4.51 6.74 -2.58
N ILE A 107 3.72 6.64 -3.64
CA ILE A 107 4.11 7.03 -4.99
C ILE A 107 3.49 8.37 -5.31
N ILE A 108 4.32 9.32 -5.72
CA ILE A 108 3.90 10.57 -6.35
C ILE A 108 4.32 10.49 -7.81
N ASP A 109 3.36 10.25 -8.71
CA ASP A 109 3.59 10.06 -10.15
C ASP A 109 3.16 11.33 -10.90
N TYR A 110 4.11 12.22 -11.18
CA TYR A 110 3.84 13.45 -11.91
C TYR A 110 3.46 13.21 -13.38
N SER A 111 3.92 12.10 -13.96
CA SER A 111 3.60 11.72 -15.33
C SER A 111 2.16 11.25 -15.50
N GLY A 112 1.62 10.55 -14.49
CA GLY A 112 0.21 10.14 -14.41
C GLY A 112 -0.70 11.21 -13.79
N GLY A 113 -0.13 12.20 -13.09
CA GLY A 113 -0.90 13.17 -12.29
C GLY A 113 -1.67 12.47 -11.18
N HIS A 114 -1.06 11.45 -10.56
CA HIS A 114 -1.74 10.54 -9.63
C HIS A 114 -0.84 10.17 -8.44
N ALA A 115 -1.46 9.77 -7.34
CA ALA A 115 -0.77 9.25 -6.17
C ALA A 115 -1.41 7.94 -5.70
N TYR A 116 -0.57 6.98 -5.37
CA TYR A 116 -0.94 5.61 -5.04
C TYR A 116 0.16 4.96 -4.20
N ASN A 117 0.07 3.66 -3.93
CA ASN A 117 1.05 2.95 -3.12
C ASN A 117 1.82 1.92 -3.95
N LEU A 118 2.93 1.47 -3.39
CA LEU A 118 3.66 0.29 -3.85
C LEU A 118 3.99 -0.55 -2.62
N VAL A 119 3.77 -1.86 -2.67
CA VAL A 119 3.96 -2.76 -1.54
C VAL A 119 5.08 -3.73 -1.86
N CYS A 120 6.06 -3.86 -0.96
CA CYS A 120 7.09 -4.90 -1.05
C CYS A 120 6.66 -6.11 -0.20
N PHE A 121 6.80 -7.31 -0.74
CA PHE A 121 6.44 -8.56 -0.07
C PHE A 121 7.68 -9.41 0.21
N THR A 122 7.59 -10.27 1.23
CA THR A 122 8.67 -11.22 1.55
C THR A 122 8.76 -12.38 0.54
N ASP A 123 7.64 -12.73 -0.10
CA ASP A 123 7.47 -13.92 -0.92
C ASP A 123 7.03 -13.64 -2.37
N ALA A 124 6.92 -12.37 -2.76
CA ALA A 124 6.51 -11.95 -4.09
C ALA A 124 7.26 -10.68 -4.53
N GLN A 125 7.21 -10.37 -5.83
CA GLN A 125 7.71 -9.09 -6.33
C GLN A 125 6.85 -7.94 -5.82
N ALA A 126 7.46 -6.77 -5.63
CA ALA A 126 6.72 -5.57 -5.30
C ALA A 126 5.63 -5.26 -6.35
N GLU A 127 4.51 -4.70 -5.90
CA GLU A 127 3.36 -4.37 -6.77
C GLU A 127 2.80 -2.98 -6.44
N LEU A 128 2.31 -2.28 -7.48
CA LEU A 128 1.56 -1.03 -7.28
C LEU A 128 0.17 -1.36 -6.74
N TYR A 129 -0.32 -0.52 -5.84
CA TYR A 129 -1.58 -0.68 -5.14
C TYR A 129 -2.41 0.61 -5.19
N GLU A 130 -3.66 0.48 -5.63
CA GLU A 130 -4.67 1.54 -5.67
C GLU A 130 -5.58 1.47 -4.43
N PRO A 131 -5.34 2.28 -3.39
CA PRO A 131 -6.10 2.25 -2.14
C PRO A 131 -7.56 2.69 -2.26
N GLN A 132 -7.97 3.34 -3.35
CA GLN A 132 -9.37 3.70 -3.56
C GLN A 132 -10.23 2.49 -3.98
N SER A 133 -9.61 1.47 -4.57
CA SER A 133 -10.34 0.33 -5.15
C SER A 133 -9.89 -1.03 -4.65
N ASP A 134 -8.93 -1.08 -3.72
CA ASP A 134 -8.30 -2.30 -3.21
C ASP A 134 -7.71 -3.20 -4.31
N ARG A 135 -7.07 -2.57 -5.31
CA ARG A 135 -6.53 -3.29 -6.46
C ARG A 135 -5.03 -3.16 -6.54
N PHE A 136 -4.37 -4.29 -6.80
CA PHE A 136 -3.05 -4.26 -7.40
C PHE A 136 -3.19 -3.92 -8.89
N VAL A 137 -2.35 -3.03 -9.39
CA VAL A 137 -2.41 -2.49 -10.75
C VAL A 137 -1.05 -2.62 -11.42
N PRO A 138 -0.99 -2.99 -12.72
CA PRO A 138 0.25 -2.94 -13.47
C PRO A 138 0.58 -1.49 -13.87
N VAL A 139 1.87 -1.25 -14.16
CA VAL A 139 2.32 0.00 -14.81
C VAL A 139 1.58 0.16 -16.15
N GLY A 140 1.13 1.38 -16.44
CA GLY A 140 0.41 1.73 -17.67
C GLY A 140 -1.10 1.49 -17.62
N GLU A 141 -1.69 0.96 -16.54
CA GLU A 141 -3.15 0.79 -16.49
C GLU A 141 -3.88 2.16 -16.45
N GLY A 142 -5.00 2.29 -17.19
CA GLY A 142 -5.87 3.47 -17.21
C GLY A 142 -7.15 3.25 -18.04
N LYS A 143 -8.28 3.87 -17.64
CA LYS A 143 -9.60 3.63 -18.25
C LYS A 143 -9.93 4.46 -19.50
N SER A 144 -9.10 5.44 -19.88
CA SER A 144 -9.14 6.13 -21.19
C SER A 144 -7.81 6.88 -21.42
N LYS A 145 -7.68 7.71 -22.48
CA LYS A 145 -6.47 8.36 -23.09
C LYS A 145 -5.33 8.91 -22.19
N THR A 146 -5.45 8.83 -20.87
CA THR A 146 -4.42 9.16 -19.88
C THR A 146 -4.17 7.92 -19.01
N GLU A 147 -3.03 7.26 -19.23
CA GLU A 147 -2.50 6.28 -18.28
C GLU A 147 -2.29 6.98 -16.93
N VAL A 148 -2.74 6.36 -15.83
CA VAL A 148 -2.66 6.96 -14.48
C VAL A 148 -1.50 6.41 -13.66
N TYR A 149 -1.01 5.21 -13.98
CA TYR A 149 0.11 4.55 -13.30
C TYR A 149 1.35 4.49 -14.21
N LYS A 150 1.89 5.64 -14.62
CA LYS A 150 2.94 5.71 -15.65
C LYS A 150 4.33 5.40 -15.11
N MET A 151 4.66 5.87 -13.90
CA MET A 151 5.97 5.71 -13.29
C MET A 151 7.14 6.26 -14.15
N ASP A 152 6.89 7.27 -14.99
CA ASP A 152 7.95 7.88 -15.82
C ASP A 152 8.69 9.00 -15.07
N SER A 153 8.00 9.74 -14.22
CA SER A 153 8.58 10.85 -13.43
C SER A 153 7.89 11.02 -12.09
N GLY A 154 8.67 11.07 -11.02
CA GLY A 154 8.07 11.11 -9.69
C GLY A 154 8.97 10.68 -8.55
N TYR A 155 8.34 10.37 -7.42
CA TYR A 155 8.98 9.92 -6.21
C TYR A 155 8.39 8.61 -5.69
N ILE A 156 9.28 7.73 -5.22
CA ILE A 156 8.97 6.55 -4.42
C ILE A 156 9.42 6.87 -3.00
N ILE A 157 8.47 7.10 -2.09
CA ILE A 157 8.75 7.54 -0.72
C ILE A 157 8.53 6.34 0.22
N LEU A 158 9.63 5.75 0.70
CA LEU A 158 9.60 4.57 1.57
C LEU A 158 10.59 4.68 2.73
#